data_AF-A0A7V7JLF5-F1
#
_entry.id   AF-A0A7V7JLF5-F1
#
_cell.length_a   1.000
_cell.length_b   1.000
_cell.length_c   1.000
_cell.angle_alpha   90.00
_cell.angle_beta   90.00
_cell.angle_gamma   90.00
#
_symmetry.space_group_name_H-M   'P 1'
#
loop_
_entity.id
_entity.type
_entity.pdbx_description
1 polymer ?
#
loop_
_entity_poly.entity_id
_entity_poly.type
_entity_poly.pdbx_seq_one_letter_code
_entity_poly.pdbx_strand_id
1 'polypeptide(L)'
;YENALYTAVKSALDRRPNAVFDVVAVSPAIGSPGTAALNETSARRNAESVARSLAQMGLPADRVRVSSLSANDASSGEVRVFVR
;
A
#
# COMPACT_ATOMS: atom_id res chain seq x y z
N TYR A 1 7.14 -5.65 -8.53
CA TYR A 1 7.30 -4.69 -7.42
C TYR A 1 7.96 -5.32 -6.19
N GLU A 2 7.85 -6.63 -5.99
CA GLU A 2 8.25 -7.30 -4.74
C GLU A 2 9.73 -7.17 -4.36
N ASN A 3 10.68 -7.33 -5.31
CA ASN A 3 12.11 -7.19 -5.02
C ASN A 3 12.49 -5.80 -4.48
N ALA A 4 11.92 -4.74 -5.08
CA ALA A 4 12.14 -3.36 -4.64
C ALA A 4 11.50 -3.10 -3.27
N LEU A 5 10.28 -3.62 -3.06
CA LEU A 5 9.58 -3.53 -1.78
C LEU A 5 10.37 -4.21 -0.67
N TYR A 6 10.86 -5.44 -0.90
CA TYR A 6 11.68 -6.17 0.06
C TYR A 6 12.92 -5.39 0.46
N THR A 7 13.66 -4.86 -0.53
CA THR A 7 14.89 -4.09 -0.27
C THR A 7 14.61 -2.85 0.57
N ALA A 8 13.53 -2.13 0.28
CA ALA A 8 13.11 -0.96 1.04
C ALA A 8 12.67 -1.31 2.48
N VAL A 9 11.87 -2.36 2.65
CA VAL A 9 11.39 -2.84 3.96
C VAL A 9 12.55 -3.34 4.81
N LYS A 10 13.44 -4.15 4.23
CA LYS A 10 14.65 -4.61 4.91
C LYS A 10 15.50 -3.44 5.37
N SER A 11 15.77 -2.47 4.49
CA SER A 11 16.56 -1.28 4.83
C SER A 11 15.91 -0.44 5.94
N ALA A 12 14.57 -0.35 5.94
CA ALA A 12 13.83 0.34 7.00
C ALA A 12 13.93 -0.39 8.35
N LEU A 13 13.78 -1.72 8.35
CA LEU A 13 13.91 -2.56 9.55
C LEU A 13 15.35 -2.59 10.10
N ASP A 14 16.35 -2.63 9.22
CA ASP A 14 17.77 -2.59 9.61
C ASP A 14 18.10 -1.26 10.33
N ARG A 15 17.41 -0.16 9.99
CA ARG A 15 17.54 1.15 10.66
C ARG A 15 16.64 1.29 11.89
N ARG A 16 15.42 0.74 11.84
CA ARG A 16 14.40 0.80 12.89
C ARG A 16 13.74 -0.58 13.04
N PRO A 17 14.24 -1.42 13.96
CA PRO A 17 13.74 -2.79 14.12
C PRO A 17 12.26 -2.89 14.52
N ASN A 18 11.67 -1.81 15.01
CA ASN A 18 10.26 -1.69 15.41
C ASN A 18 9.42 -0.84 14.44
N ALA A 19 9.91 -0.57 13.22
CA ALA A 19 9.18 0.19 12.22
C ALA A 19 7.81 -0.43 11.92
N VAL A 20 6.81 0.43 11.77
CA VAL A 20 5.46 0.08 11.33
C VAL A 20 5.24 0.63 9.93
N PHE A 21 4.52 -0.12 9.10
CA PHE A 21 4.31 0.22 7.70
C PHE A 21 2.82 0.51 7.46
N ASP A 22 2.56 1.62 6.80
CA ASP A 22 1.22 1.95 6.29
C ASP A 22 1.19 1.72 4.79
N VAL A 23 0.32 0.83 4.34
CA VAL A 23 0.02 0.56 2.94
C VAL A 23 -1.25 1.30 2.58
N VAL A 24 -1.12 2.30 1.72
CA VAL A 24 -2.22 3.19 1.31
C VAL A 24 -2.61 2.85 -0.12
N ALA A 25 -3.82 2.36 -0.29
CA ALA A 25 -4.48 2.24 -1.58
C ALA A 25 -4.91 3.63 -2.05
N VAL A 26 -4.26 4.15 -3.09
CA VAL A 26 -4.62 5.44 -3.68
C VAL A 26 -5.41 5.20 -4.95
N SER A 27 -6.60 5.80 -5.04
CA SER A 27 -7.44 5.74 -6.24
C SER A 27 -7.73 7.15 -6.78
N PRO A 28 -7.80 7.33 -8.10
CA PRO A 28 -8.24 8.58 -8.70
C PRO A 28 -9.68 8.90 -8.29
N ALA A 29 -9.91 10.12 -7.81
CA ALA A 29 -11.26 10.62 -7.51
C ALA A 29 -12.00 11.13 -8.77
N ILE A 30 -11.38 11.01 -9.95
CA ILE A 30 -11.90 11.49 -11.24
C ILE A 30 -12.74 10.41 -11.97
N GLY A 31 -13.74 10.88 -12.72
CA GLY A 31 -14.60 10.03 -13.56
C GLY A 31 -16.03 9.87 -13.02
N SER A 32 -16.78 8.95 -13.62
CA SER A 32 -18.13 8.64 -13.15
C SER A 32 -18.12 7.93 -11.79
N PRO A 33 -19.20 7.99 -10.99
CA PRO A 33 -19.26 7.28 -9.70
C PRO A 33 -18.98 5.78 -9.82
N GLY A 34 -19.43 5.13 -10.89
CA GLY A 34 -19.15 3.71 -11.13
C GLY A 34 -17.67 3.45 -11.40
N THR A 35 -17.03 4.28 -12.21
CA THR A 35 -15.58 4.17 -12.49
C THR A 35 -14.75 4.43 -11.23
N ALA A 36 -15.12 5.42 -10.43
CA ALA A 36 -14.46 5.73 -9.16
C ALA A 36 -14.53 4.54 -8.18
N ALA A 37 -15.70 3.92 -8.02
CA ALA A 37 -15.88 2.75 -7.16
C ALA A 37 -15.04 1.54 -7.62
N LEU A 38 -14.93 1.31 -8.92
CA LEU A 38 -14.08 0.26 -9.49
C LEU A 38 -12.60 0.53 -9.26
N ASN A 39 -12.17 1.80 -9.39
CA ASN A 39 -10.80 2.22 -9.12
C ASN A 39 -10.44 2.03 -7.64
N GLU A 40 -11.33 2.42 -6.72
CA GLU A 40 -11.13 2.25 -5.28
C GLU A 40 -11.02 0.75 -4.93
N THR A 41 -11.91 -0.08 -5.45
CA THR A 41 -11.89 -1.53 -5.23
C THR A 41 -10.59 -2.15 -5.75
N SER A 42 -10.16 -1.76 -6.95
CA SER A 42 -8.91 -2.23 -7.55
C SER A 42 -7.68 -1.80 -6.73
N ALA A 43 -7.63 -0.53 -6.31
CA ALA A 43 -6.55 -0.02 -5.47
C ALA A 43 -6.48 -0.75 -4.12
N ARG A 44 -7.63 -1.04 -3.51
CA ARG A 44 -7.72 -1.79 -2.25
C ARG A 44 -7.15 -3.21 -2.39
N ARG A 45 -7.55 -3.94 -3.43
CA ARG A 45 -7.03 -5.28 -3.72
C ARG A 45 -5.52 -5.28 -3.92
N ASN A 46 -5.00 -4.27 -4.61
CA ASN A 46 -3.56 -4.12 -4.82
C ASN A 46 -2.82 -3.88 -3.48
N ALA A 47 -3.37 -3.02 -2.61
CA ALA A 47 -2.80 -2.78 -1.29
C ALA A 47 -2.83 -4.04 -0.40
N GLU A 48 -3.90 -4.82 -0.46
CA GLU A 48 -3.99 -6.12 0.24
C GLU A 48 -2.96 -7.13 -0.28
N SER A 49 -2.70 -7.16 -1.59
CA SER A 49 -1.64 -7.98 -2.17
C SER A 49 -0.26 -7.56 -1.63
N VAL A 50 0.01 -6.25 -1.58
CA VAL A 50 1.26 -5.72 -1.03
C VAL A 50 1.41 -6.09 0.46
N ALA A 51 0.35 -5.91 1.26
CA ALA A 51 0.35 -6.30 2.67
C ALA A 51 0.61 -7.81 2.85
N ARG A 52 0.06 -8.65 1.97
CA ARG A 52 0.34 -10.09 1.98
C ARG A 52 1.78 -10.40 1.61
N SER A 53 2.36 -9.76 0.59
CA SER A 53 3.78 -9.92 0.27
C SER A 53 4.67 -9.50 1.45
N LEU A 54 4.34 -8.41 2.15
CA LEU A 54 5.04 -8.00 3.38
C LEU A 54 4.96 -9.07 4.48
N ALA A 55 3.78 -9.66 4.68
CA ALA A 55 3.60 -10.75 5.64
C ALA A 55 4.41 -12.00 5.27
N GLN A 56 4.45 -12.38 3.99
CA GLN A 56 5.26 -13.50 3.49
C GLN A 56 6.77 -13.27 3.68
N MET A 57 7.21 -12.01 3.71
CA MET A 57 8.59 -11.62 3.98
C MET A 57 8.94 -11.61 5.47
N GLY A 58 8.01 -11.98 6.35
CA GLY A 58 8.22 -12.12 7.79
C GLY A 58 7.82 -10.89 8.61
N LEU A 59 7.14 -9.90 8.01
CA LEU A 59 6.61 -8.77 8.76
C LEU A 59 5.26 -9.15 9.41
N PRO A 60 5.13 -9.07 10.75
CA PRO A 60 3.87 -9.38 11.43
C PRO A 60 2.72 -8.47 10.98
N ALA A 61 1.49 -9.00 10.99
CA ALA A 61 0.30 -8.26 10.56
C ALA A 61 0.01 -7.02 11.44
N ASP A 62 0.38 -7.04 12.71
CA ASP A 62 0.26 -5.87 13.61
C ASP A 62 1.18 -4.71 13.21
N ARG A 63 2.21 -4.98 12.40
CA ARG A 63 3.15 -3.98 11.87
C ARG A 63 2.76 -3.45 10.49
N VAL A 64 1.65 -3.90 9.94
CA VAL A 64 1.14 -3.45 8.63
C VAL A 64 -0.27 -2.93 8.80
N ARG A 65 -0.50 -1.67 8.44
CA ARG A 65 -1.84 -1.09 8.36
C ARG A 65 -2.22 -0.86 6.92
N VAL A 66 -3.44 -1.22 6.55
CA VAL A 66 -3.99 -0.94 5.22
C VAL A 66 -5.03 0.15 5.33
N SER A 67 -4.93 1.16 4.47
CA SER A 67 -5.91 2.25 4.37
C SER A 67 -6.18 2.61 2.92
N SER A 68 -7.26 3.33 2.66
CA SER A 68 -7.64 3.79 1.32
C SER A 68 -7.75 5.32 1.29
N LEU A 69 -7.31 5.91 0.19
CA LEU A 69 -7.36 7.35 -0.07
C LEU A 69 -7.83 7.59 -1.51
N SER A 70 -8.85 8.42 -1.66
CA SER A 70 -9.24 8.95 -2.95
C SER A 70 -8.56 10.30 -3.16
N ALA A 71 -7.77 10.40 -4.23
CA ALA A 71 -6.88 11.52 -4.47
C ALA A 71 -7.21 12.18 -5.82
N ASN A 72 -7.30 13.52 -5.84
CA ASN A 72 -7.59 14.28 -7.05
C ASN A 72 -6.34 14.46 -7.93
N ASP A 73 -5.15 14.35 -7.33
CA ASP A 73 -3.83 14.41 -7.98
C ASP A 73 -3.38 13.05 -8.53
N ALA A 74 -4.05 11.95 -8.17
CA ALA A 74 -3.76 10.63 -8.69
C ALA A 74 -4.36 10.45 -10.09
N SER A 75 -3.50 10.20 -11.07
CA SER A 75 -3.90 9.91 -12.45
C SER A 75 -4.25 8.43 -12.67
N SER A 76 -3.74 7.52 -11.82
CA SER A 76 -4.07 6.09 -11.82
C SER A 76 -4.14 5.52 -10.41
N GLY A 77 -4.74 4.33 -10.27
CA GLY A 77 -4.69 3.59 -9.01
C GLY A 77 -3.27 3.14 -8.68
N GLU A 78 -2.81 3.43 -7.47
CA GLU A 78 -1.45 3.10 -7.02
C GLU A 78 -1.42 2.70 -5.54
N VAL A 79 -0.33 2.04 -5.13
CA VAL A 79 -0.11 1.66 -3.74
C VAL A 79 1.09 2.41 -3.21
N ARG A 80 0.90 3.19 -2.15
CA ARG A 80 1.97 3.93 -1.48
C ARG A 80 2.27 3.25 -0.15
N VAL A 81 3.55 3.00 0.14
CA VAL A 81 3.99 2.38 1.40
C VAL A 81 4.81 3.38 2.19
N PHE A 82 4.40 3.67 3.42
CA PHE A 82 5.06 4.60 4.33
C PHE A 82 5.62 3.88 5.54
N VAL A 83 6.70 4.41 6.10
CA VAL A 83 7.29 3.95 7.36
C VAL A 83 6.92 4.95 8.46
N ARG A 84 6.49 4.46 9.62
CA ARG A 84 6.23 5.26 10.82
C ARG A 84 7.33 5.09 11.87
#